data_AF-A0A1I8IRL0-F1
#
_entry.id   AF-A0A1I8IRL0-F1
#
_cell.length_a   1.000
_cell.length_b   1.000
_cell.length_c   1.000
_cell.angle_alpha   90.00
_cell.angle_beta   90.00
_cell.angle_gamma   90.00
#
_symmetry.space_group_name_H-M   'P 1'
#
loop_
_entity.id
_entity.type
_entity.pdbx_description
1 polymer ?
#
loop_
_entity_poly.entity_id
_entity_poly.type
_entity_poly.pdbx_seq_one_letter_code
_entity_poly.pdbx_strand_id
1 'polypeptide(L)'
;MSVKALGVAEQQPGGQPQQRSPAKTAAAAGKSQKSEMGWQLEPARKKLTTLETQRIMGVMIDGSKRVELLAALPALLRNLDDFQIVLGRELTALLVEHGNLSRQFDLVSAKLDVIHDRKYEAPKPVALTEDFWSQEAEPEADEAPVVTQSKEELLPLQAELEAEAASLLPRLQFSARVLLRAFRSNPPAVTAVLQSAKLKPQTETKEMLDRMEHLRDIMVVRLMTTPVEKQDKLTYLHEMSERERQQAEVIKKLEAELSAATADKEAEVKKKNDVIRKIQSDIHHVEKYAEESIKNIRSEAEKQQQTDSKNSEGKVHKLTQERNQLRTQLDNLIAEHRDSEQQLRSKKFKLETEIENIISKYDSEMGTRQEEYEDVDAAYTEEKKQLSELEERFKTLEEEYLQIMEERRVAEERRRAAEHEMQMMISAATTIQSFWRSYKIRKTMRGKKKKAGEAKRRSEI
;
A
#
# COMPACT_ATOMS: atom_id res chain seq x y z
N MET A 1 -29.90 -11.75 21.56
CA MET A 1 -29.75 -11.97 23.02
C MET A 1 -28.41 -12.64 23.28
N SER A 2 -27.94 -12.62 24.54
CA SER A 2 -26.57 -12.98 24.98
C SER A 2 -26.07 -14.37 24.53
N VAL A 3 -24.84 -14.43 23.98
CA VAL A 3 -23.88 -15.54 24.21
C VAL A 3 -22.45 -15.00 24.34
N LYS A 4 -21.99 -14.95 25.58
CA LYS A 4 -20.61 -15.16 26.11
C LYS A 4 -19.37 -15.01 25.22
N ALA A 5 -18.53 -14.07 25.64
CA ALA A 5 -17.14 -14.26 26.07
C ALA A 5 -16.09 -14.89 25.12
N LEU A 6 -15.19 -14.03 24.64
CA LEU A 6 -13.77 -14.34 24.45
C LEU A 6 -12.96 -13.15 25.00
N GLY A 7 -12.12 -13.40 26.00
CA GLY A 7 -11.35 -12.36 26.66
C GLY A 7 -10.16 -11.93 25.82
N VAL A 8 -10.10 -10.64 25.46
CA VAL A 8 -8.89 -10.03 24.89
C VAL A 8 -7.90 -9.84 26.03
N ALA A 9 -6.92 -10.74 26.14
CA ALA A 9 -5.81 -10.58 27.05
C ALA A 9 -4.84 -9.53 26.48
N GLU A 10 -4.97 -8.30 26.94
CA GLU A 10 -4.09 -7.19 26.63
C GLU A 10 -2.69 -7.45 27.20
N GLN A 11 -1.82 -8.06 26.40
CA GLN A 11 -0.43 -8.31 26.79
C GLN A 11 0.35 -6.99 26.83
N GLN A 12 0.56 -6.49 28.04
CA GLN A 12 1.56 -5.47 28.33
C GLN A 12 2.92 -5.88 27.75
N PRO A 13 3.69 -4.95 27.16
CA PRO A 13 5.05 -5.25 26.72
C PRO A 13 5.90 -5.65 27.93
N GLY A 14 6.51 -6.84 27.84
CA GLY A 14 7.24 -7.45 28.95
C GLY A 14 8.33 -6.54 29.52
N GLY A 15 8.40 -6.48 30.85
CA GLY A 15 9.36 -5.65 31.56
C GLY A 15 10.80 -5.97 31.16
N GLN A 16 11.58 -4.93 30.88
CA GLN A 16 13.03 -5.03 30.78
C GLN A 16 13.59 -5.66 32.07
N PRO A 17 14.38 -6.76 32.01
CA PRO A 17 15.20 -7.13 33.14
C PRO A 17 16.21 -5.99 33.35
N GLN A 18 16.03 -5.22 34.41
CA GLN A 18 16.96 -4.17 34.80
C GLN A 18 18.35 -4.78 34.96
N GLN A 19 19.25 -4.47 34.02
CA GLN A 19 20.68 -4.66 34.22
C GLN A 19 21.10 -3.76 35.39
N ARG A 20 21.09 -4.31 36.60
CA ARG A 20 21.72 -3.69 37.77
C ARG A 20 23.20 -3.48 37.44
N SER A 21 23.56 -2.25 37.13
CA SER A 21 24.95 -1.87 36.86
C SER A 21 25.82 -2.25 38.08
N PRO A 22 26.90 -3.03 37.93
CA PRO A 22 27.77 -3.42 39.05
C PRO A 22 28.62 -2.25 39.60
N ALA A 23 28.46 -1.04 39.05
CA ALA A 23 29.24 0.15 39.39
C ALA A 23 29.06 0.66 40.84
N LYS A 24 27.97 0.31 41.54
CA LYS A 24 27.72 0.81 42.92
C LYS A 24 28.33 -0.05 44.04
N THR A 25 28.66 -1.31 43.81
CA THR A 25 29.28 -2.18 44.83
C THR A 25 30.81 -2.07 44.85
N ALA A 26 31.47 -1.88 43.70
CA ALA A 26 32.92 -1.64 43.64
C ALA A 26 33.35 -0.35 44.36
N ALA A 27 32.56 0.72 44.24
CA ALA A 27 32.84 2.03 44.84
C ALA A 27 32.76 2.05 46.38
N ALA A 28 32.11 1.07 47.00
CA ALA A 28 32.04 0.92 48.46
C ALA A 28 33.28 0.19 49.01
N ALA A 29 33.68 -0.92 48.38
CA ALA A 29 34.87 -1.69 48.76
C ALA A 29 36.15 -0.83 48.66
N GLY A 30 36.32 -0.12 47.54
CA GLY A 30 37.49 0.75 47.32
C GLY A 30 37.60 1.95 48.27
N LYS A 31 36.53 2.32 48.99
CA LYS A 31 36.58 3.35 50.04
C LYS A 31 36.99 2.78 51.40
N SER A 32 36.50 1.61 51.79
CA SER A 32 36.86 0.98 53.08
C SER A 32 38.31 0.49 53.10
N GLN A 33 38.75 -0.20 52.05
CA GLN A 33 40.13 -0.71 51.98
C GLN A 33 41.17 0.43 51.98
N LYS A 34 40.84 1.59 51.39
CA LYS A 34 41.76 2.74 51.34
C LYS A 34 41.95 3.41 52.72
N SER A 35 40.92 3.37 53.59
CA SER A 35 41.05 3.80 54.99
C SER A 35 41.81 2.80 55.86
N GLU A 36 41.62 1.49 55.65
CA GLU A 36 42.33 0.44 56.39
C GLU A 36 43.83 0.43 56.05
N MET A 37 44.16 0.51 54.76
CA MET A 37 45.53 0.54 54.25
C MET A 37 46.33 1.73 54.82
N GLY A 38 45.71 2.91 54.95
CA GLY A 38 46.35 4.08 55.55
C GLY A 38 46.62 3.91 57.05
N TRP A 39 45.65 3.35 57.79
CA TRP A 39 45.78 3.13 59.24
C TRP A 39 46.87 2.11 59.59
N GLN A 40 47.09 1.12 58.73
CA GLN A 40 48.13 0.10 58.90
C GLN A 40 49.53 0.56 58.49
N LEU A 41 49.67 1.68 57.76
CA LEU A 41 50.96 2.21 57.29
C LEU A 41 51.56 3.31 58.19
N GLU A 42 50.75 3.99 59.01
CA GLU A 42 51.20 4.94 60.03
C GLU A 42 52.08 4.27 61.12
N PRO A 43 53.02 4.98 61.78
CA PRO A 43 53.69 4.48 62.98
C PRO A 43 52.70 4.41 64.16
N ALA A 44 52.70 3.33 64.94
CA ALA A 44 51.78 3.22 66.09
C ALA A 44 52.12 4.21 67.22
N ARG A 45 53.38 4.65 67.29
CA ARG A 45 53.88 5.60 68.30
C ARG A 45 53.69 7.04 67.85
N LYS A 46 53.27 7.90 68.79
CA LYS A 46 53.12 9.36 68.59
C LYS A 46 54.18 10.23 69.29
N LYS A 47 55.09 9.63 70.08
CA LYS A 47 56.24 10.32 70.70
C LYS A 47 57.51 9.45 70.68
N LEU A 48 58.67 10.09 70.54
CA LEU A 48 60.00 9.47 70.59
C LEU A 48 60.34 9.13 72.05
N THR A 49 60.47 7.83 72.38
CA THR A 49 60.61 7.37 73.77
C THR A 49 62.05 7.16 74.23
N THR A 50 63.03 7.11 73.32
CA THR A 50 64.43 6.83 73.69
C THR A 50 65.28 8.10 73.64
N LEU A 51 66.24 8.21 74.55
CA LEU A 51 67.14 9.36 74.62
C LEU A 51 67.99 9.51 73.35
N GLU A 52 68.35 8.40 72.70
CA GLU A 52 69.13 8.39 71.46
C GLU A 52 68.32 8.90 70.27
N THR A 53 67.07 8.45 70.09
CA THR A 53 66.21 8.97 69.01
C THR A 53 65.85 10.44 69.22
N GLN A 54 65.69 10.89 70.47
CA GLN A 54 65.55 12.31 70.80
C GLN A 54 66.83 13.12 70.49
N ARG A 55 68.02 12.58 70.78
CA ARG A 55 69.31 13.22 70.43
C ARG A 55 69.50 13.33 68.91
N ILE A 56 69.20 12.29 68.14
CA ILE A 56 69.28 12.29 66.67
C ILE A 56 68.37 13.38 66.09
N MET A 57 67.12 13.46 66.56
CA MET A 57 66.19 14.50 66.15
C MET A 57 66.62 15.91 66.60
N GLY A 58 67.21 16.04 67.79
CA GLY A 58 67.80 17.29 68.27
C GLY A 58 68.93 17.79 67.36
N VAL A 59 69.84 16.90 66.93
CA VAL A 59 70.91 17.23 65.98
C VAL A 59 70.35 17.67 64.62
N MET A 60 69.30 17.02 64.12
CA MET A 60 68.62 17.42 62.88
C MET A 60 67.97 18.81 62.99
N ILE A 61 67.26 19.09 64.08
CA ILE A 61 66.60 20.39 64.33
C ILE A 61 67.64 21.51 64.50
N ASP A 62 68.70 21.26 65.27
CA ASP A 62 69.80 22.22 65.44
C ASP A 62 70.59 22.44 64.14
N GLY A 63 70.76 21.39 63.33
CA GLY A 63 71.35 21.49 62.00
C GLY A 63 70.53 22.39 61.08
N SER A 64 69.20 22.15 61.02
CA SER A 64 68.28 22.95 60.21
C SER A 64 68.32 24.43 60.60
N LYS A 65 68.25 24.75 61.90
CA LYS A 65 68.34 26.13 62.41
C LYS A 65 69.66 26.82 62.09
N ARG A 66 70.77 26.08 62.05
CA ARG A 66 72.08 26.64 61.65
C ARG A 66 72.14 26.94 60.16
N VAL A 67 71.59 26.07 59.31
CA VAL A 67 71.48 26.30 57.86
C VAL A 67 70.56 27.48 57.57
N GLU A 68 69.41 27.56 58.24
CA GLU A 68 68.46 28.68 58.17
C GLU A 68 69.11 30.01 58.58
N LEU A 69 69.87 30.03 59.69
CA LEU A 69 70.62 31.21 60.14
C LEU A 69 71.73 31.62 59.17
N LEU A 70 72.47 30.66 58.59
CA LEU A 70 73.46 30.95 57.54
C LEU A 70 72.81 31.49 56.26
N ALA A 71 71.66 30.95 55.86
CA ALA A 71 70.89 31.42 54.70
C ALA A 71 70.34 32.85 54.87
N ALA A 72 70.12 33.28 56.13
CA ALA A 72 69.74 34.66 56.45
C ALA A 72 70.92 35.65 56.43
N LEU A 73 72.18 35.20 56.55
CA LEU A 73 73.34 36.11 56.65
C LEU A 73 73.50 37.07 55.46
N PRO A 74 73.41 36.67 54.18
CA PRO A 74 73.60 37.59 53.05
C PRO A 74 72.55 38.71 53.01
N ALA A 75 71.39 38.47 53.60
CA ALA A 75 70.28 39.42 53.69
C ALA A 75 70.40 40.29 54.94
N LEU A 76 70.87 39.74 56.07
CA LEU A 76 71.23 40.49 57.28
C LEU A 76 72.35 41.51 57.00
N LEU A 77 73.34 41.14 56.19
CA LEU A 77 74.45 42.01 55.78
C LEU A 77 74.03 43.19 54.87
N ARG A 78 72.83 43.14 54.28
CA ARG A 78 72.27 44.25 53.48
C ARG A 78 71.55 45.28 54.36
N ASN A 79 71.02 44.85 55.50
CA ASN A 79 70.22 45.67 56.43
C ASN A 79 70.88 45.75 57.81
N LEU A 80 72.22 45.80 57.87
CA LEU A 80 72.99 45.68 59.11
C LEU A 80 72.56 46.71 60.17
N ASP A 81 72.21 47.91 59.72
CA ASP A 81 71.86 49.08 60.53
C ASP A 81 70.63 48.85 61.42
N ASP A 82 69.63 48.11 60.94
CA ASP A 82 68.42 47.76 61.69
C ASP A 82 68.70 46.83 62.89
N PHE A 83 69.79 46.05 62.82
CA PHE A 83 70.08 44.97 63.78
C PHE A 83 71.28 45.26 64.69
N GLN A 84 72.05 46.34 64.49
CA GLN A 84 73.26 46.64 65.27
C GLN A 84 73.04 46.61 66.79
N ILE A 85 71.88 47.11 67.25
CA ILE A 85 71.50 47.18 68.67
C ILE A 85 71.31 45.78 69.27
N VAL A 86 70.73 44.85 68.51
CA VAL A 86 70.39 43.49 68.97
C VAL A 86 71.59 42.54 68.82
N LEU A 87 72.39 42.73 67.76
CA LEU A 87 73.60 41.95 67.50
C LEU A 87 74.70 42.30 68.51
N GLY A 88 74.86 43.57 68.86
CA GLY A 88 75.94 44.08 69.70
C GLY A 88 77.24 44.31 68.92
N ARG A 89 78.17 45.09 69.50
CA ARG A 89 79.37 45.60 68.80
C ARG A 89 80.28 44.48 68.25
N GLU A 90 80.53 43.44 69.03
CA GLU A 90 81.42 42.33 68.65
C GLU A 90 80.84 41.49 67.50
N LEU A 91 79.55 41.14 67.56
CA LEU A 91 78.89 40.36 66.52
C LEU A 91 78.72 41.18 65.23
N THR A 92 78.47 42.49 65.36
CA THR A 92 78.40 43.42 64.21
C THR A 92 79.76 43.53 63.51
N ALA A 93 80.87 43.62 64.27
CA ALA A 93 82.22 43.61 63.70
C ALA A 93 82.53 42.30 62.95
N LEU A 94 82.25 41.15 63.56
CA LEU A 94 82.43 39.83 62.94
C LEU A 94 81.55 39.65 61.68
N LEU A 95 80.35 40.23 61.65
CA LEU A 95 79.49 40.25 60.46
C LEU A 95 80.07 41.11 59.34
N VAL A 96 80.61 42.30 59.65
CA VAL A 96 81.29 43.14 58.65
C VAL A 96 82.51 42.45 58.06
N GLU A 97 83.33 41.79 58.89
CA GLU A 97 84.46 40.97 58.42
C GLU A 97 83.99 39.80 57.52
N HIS A 98 82.94 39.09 57.93
CA HIS A 98 82.34 38.02 57.13
C HIS A 98 81.79 38.52 55.79
N GLY A 99 81.12 39.68 55.79
CA GLY A 99 80.58 40.30 54.58
C GLY A 99 81.67 40.77 53.61
N ASN A 100 82.81 41.24 54.13
CA ASN A 100 83.96 41.58 53.30
C ASN A 100 84.61 40.33 52.68
N LEU A 101 84.75 39.24 53.46
CA LEU A 101 85.21 37.95 52.93
C LEU A 101 84.24 37.34 51.91
N SER A 102 82.92 37.43 52.14
CA SER A 102 81.90 37.00 51.19
C SER A 102 82.04 37.77 49.89
N ARG A 103 82.07 39.12 49.92
CA ARG A 103 82.21 39.95 48.71
C ARG A 103 83.49 39.65 47.93
N GLN A 104 84.60 39.35 48.62
CA GLN A 104 85.84 38.91 47.97
C GLN A 104 85.66 37.56 47.27
N PHE A 105 85.06 36.58 47.94
CA PHE A 105 84.76 35.28 47.37
C PHE A 105 83.77 35.35 46.21
N ASP A 106 82.70 36.14 46.34
CA ASP A 106 81.67 36.37 45.32
C ASP A 106 82.27 37.04 44.07
N LEU A 107 83.20 37.99 44.25
CA LEU A 107 83.92 38.65 43.15
C LEU A 107 84.87 37.71 42.42
N VAL A 108 85.59 36.84 43.15
CA VAL A 108 86.46 35.82 42.53
C VAL A 108 85.61 34.78 41.79
N SER A 109 84.51 34.33 42.39
CA SER A 109 83.58 33.36 41.78
C SER A 109 82.94 33.93 40.51
N ALA A 110 82.41 35.15 40.53
CA ALA A 110 81.82 35.78 39.35
C ALA A 110 82.82 36.00 38.20
N LYS A 111 84.10 36.28 38.52
CA LYS A 111 85.16 36.31 37.51
C LYS A 111 85.42 34.92 36.94
N LEU A 112 85.38 33.87 37.76
CA LEU A 112 85.54 32.49 37.34
C LEU A 112 84.39 32.04 36.44
N ASP A 113 83.14 32.40 36.79
CA ASP A 113 81.94 32.12 36.00
C ASP A 113 82.00 32.76 34.61
N VAL A 114 82.37 34.05 34.51
CA VAL A 114 82.55 34.75 33.22
C VAL A 114 83.62 34.07 32.34
N ILE A 115 84.65 33.50 32.95
CA ILE A 115 85.69 32.76 32.24
C ILE A 115 85.20 31.35 31.84
N HIS A 116 84.28 30.75 32.61
CA HIS A 116 83.65 29.48 32.31
C HIS A 116 82.63 29.60 31.15
N ASP A 117 81.78 30.64 31.16
CA ASP A 117 80.82 30.91 30.09
C ASP A 117 81.52 31.19 28.75
N ARG A 118 82.61 31.98 28.77
CA ARG A 118 83.47 32.23 27.59
C ARG A 118 84.10 30.96 27.00
N LYS A 119 84.17 29.85 27.74
CA LYS A 119 84.64 28.54 27.23
C LYS A 119 83.56 27.76 26.45
N TYR A 120 82.29 28.15 26.54
CA TYR A 120 81.14 27.36 26.05
C TYR A 120 80.20 28.10 25.06
N GLU A 121 80.63 29.22 24.49
CA GLU A 121 79.85 29.92 23.46
C GLU A 121 80.05 29.25 22.08
N ALA A 122 79.12 28.38 21.70
CA ALA A 122 79.19 27.58 20.48
C ALA A 122 78.85 28.38 19.20
N PRO A 123 79.54 28.14 18.06
CA PRO A 123 79.29 28.87 16.82
C PRO A 123 77.92 28.51 16.21
N LYS A 124 77.20 29.51 15.72
CA LYS A 124 75.91 29.34 15.02
C LYS A 124 76.12 28.66 13.65
N PRO A 125 75.18 27.79 13.21
CA PRO A 125 75.32 27.09 11.93
C PRO A 125 75.15 28.05 10.75
N VAL A 126 76.11 28.03 9.83
CA VAL A 126 76.06 28.75 8.55
C VAL A 126 75.34 27.88 7.51
N ALA A 127 74.48 28.48 6.69
CA ALA A 127 73.74 27.78 5.65
C ALA A 127 74.66 27.34 4.51
N LEU A 128 74.47 26.12 4.01
CA LEU A 128 75.16 25.61 2.82
C LEU A 128 74.58 26.23 1.56
N THR A 129 75.45 26.79 0.72
CA THR A 129 75.24 26.94 -0.72
C THR A 129 76.23 26.06 -1.47
N GLU A 130 75.82 25.56 -2.63
CA GLU A 130 76.62 24.69 -3.48
C GLU A 130 77.80 25.45 -4.13
N ASP A 131 78.68 24.73 -4.84
CA ASP A 131 79.93 25.20 -5.48
C ASP A 131 81.14 25.47 -4.54
N PHE A 132 81.78 24.38 -4.07
CA PHE A 132 83.06 24.45 -3.29
C PHE A 132 84.21 23.58 -3.84
N TRP A 133 84.02 22.82 -4.93
CA TRP A 133 85.07 21.94 -5.47
C TRP A 133 85.76 22.50 -6.72
N SER A 134 86.62 23.52 -6.57
CA SER A 134 87.75 23.77 -7.48
C SER A 134 88.75 24.82 -6.98
N GLN A 135 90.03 24.52 -7.22
CA GLN A 135 91.23 25.37 -7.23
C GLN A 135 91.89 25.79 -5.89
N GLU A 136 93.17 25.40 -5.82
CA GLU A 136 94.19 25.84 -4.86
C GLU A 136 94.79 27.18 -5.31
N ALA A 137 95.04 28.10 -4.37
CA ALA A 137 96.01 29.19 -4.52
C ALA A 137 96.46 29.70 -3.13
N GLU A 138 97.76 29.99 -3.00
CA GLU A 138 98.44 30.53 -1.81
C GLU A 138 98.22 32.06 -1.64
N PRO A 139 98.62 32.69 -0.51
CA PRO A 139 97.89 33.81 0.09
C PRO A 139 98.48 35.22 -0.12
N GLU A 140 97.63 36.25 0.06
CA GLU A 140 98.01 37.60 0.51
C GLU A 140 96.94 38.19 1.47
N ALA A 141 97.25 39.31 2.12
CA ALA A 141 96.66 39.74 3.41
C ALA A 141 95.75 40.99 3.35
N ASP A 142 95.35 41.45 4.55
CA ASP A 142 94.73 42.74 4.91
C ASP A 142 93.24 42.94 4.53
N GLU A 143 92.36 43.54 5.34
CA GLU A 143 92.41 43.96 6.76
C GLU A 143 90.97 44.17 7.28
N ALA A 144 90.59 43.64 8.46
CA ALA A 144 89.54 44.20 9.34
C ALA A 144 89.51 43.46 10.70
N PRO A 145 89.36 44.15 11.85
CA PRO A 145 89.74 43.57 13.14
C PRO A 145 88.59 42.91 13.92
N VAL A 146 88.78 41.64 14.29
CA VAL A 146 88.06 41.00 15.40
C VAL A 146 89.09 40.64 16.47
N VAL A 147 89.04 41.32 17.62
CA VAL A 147 89.98 41.08 18.73
C VAL A 147 89.62 39.76 19.43
N THR A 148 90.12 38.65 18.91
CA THR A 148 90.13 37.37 19.60
C THR A 148 91.29 37.34 20.59
N GLN A 149 91.02 37.58 21.89
CA GLN A 149 91.99 37.27 22.93
C GLN A 149 92.22 35.74 22.93
N SER A 150 93.48 35.35 22.78
CA SER A 150 93.86 33.95 22.52
C SER A 150 93.70 33.07 23.76
N LYS A 151 93.33 31.81 23.50
CA LYS A 151 92.97 30.79 24.49
C LYS A 151 94.10 30.44 25.50
N GLU A 152 95.34 30.82 25.21
CA GLU A 152 96.51 30.55 26.05
C GLU A 152 96.61 31.44 27.29
N GLU A 153 96.18 32.70 27.25
CA GLU A 153 96.24 33.61 28.42
C GLU A 153 95.19 33.26 29.49
N LEU A 154 94.09 32.61 29.10
CA LEU A 154 92.95 32.33 29.99
C LEU A 154 93.20 31.20 31.00
N LEU A 155 94.16 30.30 30.73
CA LEU A 155 94.44 29.14 31.58
C LEU A 155 95.23 29.46 32.88
N PRO A 156 96.33 30.23 32.87
CA PRO A 156 97.01 30.61 34.12
C PRO A 156 96.11 31.50 34.99
N LEU A 157 95.35 32.42 34.39
CA LEU A 157 94.37 33.24 35.11
C LEU A 157 93.29 32.40 35.80
N GLN A 158 92.78 31.33 35.18
CA GLN A 158 91.86 30.39 35.84
C GLN A 158 92.51 29.75 37.07
N ALA A 159 93.72 29.22 36.93
CA ALA A 159 94.42 28.56 38.02
C ALA A 159 94.72 29.51 39.20
N GLU A 160 95.04 30.78 38.93
CA GLU A 160 95.26 31.80 39.96
C GLU A 160 93.95 32.16 40.69
N LEU A 161 92.83 32.36 39.97
CA LEU A 161 91.54 32.62 40.60
C LEU A 161 90.99 31.40 41.35
N GLU A 162 91.20 30.18 40.85
CA GLU A 162 90.85 28.94 41.55
C GLU A 162 91.68 28.78 42.84
N ALA A 163 92.97 29.11 42.82
CA ALA A 163 93.81 29.13 44.01
C ALA A 163 93.38 30.21 45.03
N GLU A 164 93.02 31.41 44.55
CA GLU A 164 92.49 32.47 45.41
C GLU A 164 91.16 32.05 46.07
N ALA A 165 90.21 31.53 45.29
CA ALA A 165 88.95 30.98 45.78
C ALA A 165 89.16 29.83 46.79
N ALA A 166 90.07 28.90 46.50
CA ALA A 166 90.43 27.79 47.38
C ALA A 166 91.06 28.27 48.70
N SER A 167 91.74 29.42 48.72
CA SER A 167 92.27 30.05 49.94
C SER A 167 91.21 30.81 50.74
N LEU A 168 90.23 31.41 50.06
CA LEU A 168 89.15 32.19 50.66
C LEU A 168 88.05 31.30 51.26
N LEU A 169 87.72 30.17 50.62
CA LEU A 169 86.65 29.28 51.07
C LEU A 169 86.85 28.74 52.52
N PRO A 170 88.04 28.24 52.94
CA PRO A 170 88.29 27.85 54.33
C PRO A 170 88.18 29.02 55.32
N ARG A 171 88.58 30.23 54.91
CA ARG A 171 88.48 31.45 55.73
C ARG A 171 87.02 31.87 55.91
N LEU A 172 86.22 31.81 54.86
CA LEU A 172 84.77 32.05 54.90
C LEU A 172 84.05 31.02 55.77
N GLN A 173 84.40 29.73 55.64
CA GLN A 173 83.86 28.66 56.50
C GLN A 173 84.26 28.84 57.98
N PHE A 174 85.50 29.25 58.26
CA PHE A 174 85.94 29.54 59.63
C PHE A 174 85.16 30.73 60.22
N SER A 175 85.05 31.83 59.45
CA SER A 175 84.26 33.01 59.81
C SER A 175 82.79 32.66 60.08
N ALA A 176 82.15 31.85 59.22
CA ALA A 176 80.79 31.34 59.43
C ALA A 176 80.66 30.50 60.72
N ARG A 177 81.65 29.64 61.04
CA ARG A 177 81.67 28.86 62.30
C ARG A 177 81.87 29.75 63.53
N VAL A 178 82.67 30.81 63.44
CA VAL A 178 82.84 31.81 64.51
C VAL A 178 81.55 32.58 64.72
N LEU A 179 80.89 33.05 63.64
CA LEU A 179 79.57 33.66 63.70
C LEU A 179 78.54 32.74 64.34
N LEU A 180 78.39 31.49 63.89
CA LEU A 180 77.45 30.53 64.50
C LEU A 180 77.73 30.29 65.99
N ARG A 181 79.00 30.34 66.43
CA ARG A 181 79.35 30.25 67.85
C ARG A 181 78.98 31.53 68.61
N ALA A 182 79.19 32.71 68.03
CA ALA A 182 78.83 33.99 68.65
C ALA A 182 77.30 34.19 68.71
N PHE A 183 76.57 33.85 67.65
CA PHE A 183 75.11 33.78 67.65
C PHE A 183 74.56 32.81 68.71
N ARG A 184 75.20 31.66 68.92
CA ARG A 184 74.83 30.74 70.02
C ARG A 184 74.99 31.37 71.41
N SER A 185 75.91 32.33 71.58
CA SER A 185 76.09 33.09 72.83
C SER A 185 75.08 34.24 73.00
N ASN A 186 74.38 34.66 71.94
CA ASN A 186 73.32 35.68 71.99
C ASN A 186 71.99 35.13 71.38
N PRO A 187 71.25 34.29 72.13
CA PRO A 187 69.97 33.74 71.65
C PRO A 187 68.91 34.77 71.24
N PRO A 188 68.73 35.92 71.94
CA PRO A 188 67.81 36.98 71.49
C PRO A 188 68.11 37.49 70.08
N ALA A 189 69.39 37.63 69.70
CA ALA A 189 69.77 38.02 68.35
C ALA A 189 69.42 36.95 67.31
N VAL A 190 69.60 35.67 67.62
CA VAL A 190 69.17 34.58 66.72
C VAL A 190 67.66 34.63 66.49
N THR A 191 66.87 34.81 67.54
CA THR A 191 65.42 34.94 67.39
C THR A 191 65.01 36.19 66.62
N ALA A 192 65.67 37.33 66.82
CA ALA A 192 65.36 38.56 66.08
C ALA A 192 65.71 38.46 64.59
N VAL A 193 66.86 37.86 64.25
CA VAL A 193 67.28 37.62 62.86
C VAL A 193 66.37 36.62 62.15
N LEU A 194 65.95 35.54 62.81
CA LEU A 194 65.05 34.55 62.21
C LEU A 194 63.58 35.03 62.16
N GLN A 195 63.12 35.84 63.11
CA GLN A 195 61.75 36.39 63.11
C GLN A 195 61.58 37.59 62.17
N SER A 196 62.65 38.29 61.78
CA SER A 196 62.61 39.42 60.84
C SER A 196 62.43 38.99 59.38
N ALA A 197 61.75 37.87 59.14
CA ALA A 197 61.62 37.09 57.91
C ALA A 197 60.89 37.77 56.72
N LYS A 198 61.28 39.01 56.40
CA LYS A 198 61.19 39.60 55.05
C LYS A 198 62.44 39.28 54.22
N LEU A 199 63.50 38.80 54.87
CA LEU A 199 64.75 38.35 54.28
C LEU A 199 64.54 36.98 53.61
N LYS A 200 64.11 36.96 52.35
CA LYS A 200 63.96 35.71 51.58
C LYS A 200 65.33 35.01 51.44
N PRO A 201 65.45 33.72 51.81
CA PRO A 201 66.60 32.90 51.43
C PRO A 201 66.79 32.88 49.92
N GLN A 202 68.03 32.68 49.46
CA GLN A 202 68.30 32.36 48.05
C GLN A 202 67.65 31.02 47.67
N THR A 203 67.30 30.84 46.39
CA THR A 203 66.57 29.66 45.90
C THR A 203 67.24 28.34 46.31
N GLU A 204 68.56 28.26 46.17
CA GLU A 204 69.37 27.08 46.52
C GLU A 204 69.38 26.76 48.02
N THR A 205 69.42 27.78 48.88
CA THR A 205 69.39 27.58 50.33
C THR A 205 68.00 27.19 50.82
N LYS A 206 66.95 27.64 50.13
CA LYS A 206 65.58 27.16 50.35
C LYS A 206 65.44 25.69 49.98
N GLU A 207 65.91 25.25 48.81
CA GLU A 207 65.84 23.83 48.42
C GLU A 207 66.56 22.91 49.41
N MET A 208 67.69 23.33 49.96
CA MET A 208 68.39 22.59 51.02
C MET A 208 67.53 22.48 52.28
N LEU A 209 66.88 23.57 52.71
CA LEU A 209 66.00 23.58 53.88
C LEU A 209 64.76 22.69 53.68
N ASP A 210 64.13 22.77 52.50
CA ASP A 210 63.00 21.92 52.12
C ASP A 210 63.43 20.42 52.15
N ARG A 211 64.63 20.07 51.65
CA ARG A 211 65.18 18.70 51.72
C ARG A 211 65.49 18.26 53.16
N MET A 212 65.96 19.17 54.02
CA MET A 212 66.17 18.88 55.45
C MET A 212 64.84 18.64 56.20
N GLU A 213 63.77 19.33 55.82
CA GLU A 213 62.42 19.09 56.30
C GLU A 213 61.88 17.72 55.85
N HIS A 214 62.02 17.36 54.57
CA HIS A 214 61.66 16.02 54.10
C HIS A 214 62.46 14.92 54.82
N LEU A 215 63.76 15.13 55.06
CA LEU A 215 64.59 14.20 55.81
C LEU A 215 64.16 14.10 57.29
N ARG A 216 63.79 15.22 57.92
CA ARG A 216 63.19 15.23 59.27
C ARG A 216 61.95 14.34 59.30
N ASP A 217 61.05 14.45 58.33
CA ASP A 217 59.79 13.70 58.32
C ASP A 217 60.03 12.19 58.08
N ILE A 218 60.95 11.83 57.18
CA ILE A 218 61.41 10.44 56.99
C ILE A 218 62.05 9.90 58.29
N MET A 219 62.86 10.71 58.99
CA MET A 219 63.47 10.33 60.26
C MET A 219 62.44 10.16 61.37
N VAL A 220 61.43 11.04 61.47
CA VAL A 220 60.31 10.86 62.41
C VAL A 220 59.64 9.52 62.14
N VAL A 221 59.20 9.23 60.92
CA VAL A 221 58.54 7.95 60.60
C VAL A 221 59.44 6.75 60.95
N ARG A 222 60.73 6.78 60.56
CA ARG A 222 61.67 5.67 60.81
C ARG A 222 62.06 5.46 62.27
N LEU A 223 62.20 6.52 63.06
CA LEU A 223 62.54 6.45 64.49
C LEU A 223 61.31 6.11 65.36
N MET A 224 60.11 6.14 64.78
CA MET A 224 58.83 5.90 65.45
C MET A 224 58.22 4.54 65.11
N THR A 225 58.56 3.95 63.96
CA THR A 225 58.19 2.57 63.61
C THR A 225 59.02 1.56 64.39
N THR A 226 58.37 0.58 65.03
CA THR A 226 59.06 -0.56 65.65
C THR A 226 59.49 -1.60 64.60
N PRO A 227 60.49 -2.46 64.88
CA PRO A 227 60.88 -3.53 63.95
C PRO A 227 59.75 -4.53 63.68
N VAL A 228 58.84 -4.74 64.63
CA VAL A 228 57.64 -5.57 64.46
C VAL A 228 56.65 -4.89 63.51
N GLU A 229 56.27 -3.62 63.75
CA GLU A 229 55.43 -2.84 62.81
C GLU A 229 56.02 -2.81 61.38
N LYS A 230 57.35 -2.77 61.24
CA LYS A 230 58.00 -2.84 59.93
C LYS A 230 57.82 -4.21 59.27
N GLN A 231 57.93 -5.29 60.03
CA GLN A 231 57.73 -6.65 59.52
C GLN A 231 56.26 -6.88 59.13
N ASP A 232 55.32 -6.42 59.96
CA ASP A 232 53.87 -6.53 59.70
C ASP A 232 53.45 -5.73 58.45
N LYS A 233 54.06 -4.57 58.21
CA LYS A 233 53.87 -3.80 56.97
C LYS A 233 54.40 -4.54 55.75
N LEU A 234 55.53 -5.26 55.87
CA LEU A 234 56.10 -6.04 54.76
C LEU A 234 55.26 -7.28 54.45
N THR A 235 54.75 -7.99 55.46
CA THR A 235 53.85 -9.14 55.23
C THR A 235 52.53 -8.69 54.64
N TYR A 236 51.91 -7.62 55.15
CA TYR A 236 50.67 -7.06 54.59
C TYR A 236 50.83 -6.62 53.13
N LEU A 237 51.93 -5.93 52.79
CA LEU A 237 52.21 -5.54 51.40
C LEU A 237 52.40 -6.76 50.49
N HIS A 238 53.05 -7.81 50.97
CA HIS A 238 53.19 -9.06 50.21
C HIS A 238 51.83 -9.75 49.99
N GLU A 239 51.01 -9.90 51.03
CA GLU A 239 49.65 -10.44 50.93
C GLU A 239 48.75 -9.62 49.99
N MET A 240 48.90 -8.28 50.00
CA MET A 240 48.20 -7.39 49.08
C MET A 240 48.65 -7.65 47.64
N SER A 241 49.96 -7.77 47.40
CA SER A 241 50.50 -8.05 46.05
C SER A 241 50.07 -9.42 45.51
N GLU A 242 49.97 -10.45 46.35
CA GLU A 242 49.45 -11.76 45.96
C GLU A 242 47.94 -11.73 45.69
N ARG A 243 47.17 -10.98 46.49
CA ARG A 243 45.73 -10.76 46.23
C ARG A 243 45.50 -9.97 44.93
N GLU A 244 46.29 -8.93 44.67
CA GLU A 244 46.25 -8.17 43.41
C GLU A 244 46.61 -9.05 42.21
N ARG A 245 47.67 -9.87 42.32
CA ARG A 245 48.06 -10.85 41.29
C ARG A 245 46.95 -11.87 41.02
N GLN A 246 46.32 -12.43 42.05
CA GLN A 246 45.19 -13.36 41.91
C GLN A 246 43.98 -12.69 41.28
N GLN A 247 43.65 -11.47 41.68
CA GLN A 247 42.57 -10.68 41.08
C GLN A 247 42.83 -10.37 39.61
N ALA A 248 44.07 -10.01 39.23
CA ALA A 248 44.46 -9.79 37.84
C ALA A 248 44.29 -11.05 36.98
N GLU A 249 44.63 -12.24 37.49
CA GLU A 249 44.39 -13.51 36.78
C GLU A 249 42.90 -13.86 36.67
N VAL A 250 42.07 -13.52 37.66
CA VAL A 250 40.60 -13.66 37.55
C VAL A 250 40.01 -12.68 36.52
N ILE A 251 40.49 -11.43 36.50
CA ILE A 251 40.08 -10.43 35.50
C ILE A 251 40.41 -10.92 34.09
N LYS A 252 41.64 -11.37 33.83
CA LYS A 252 42.04 -11.94 32.52
C LYS A 252 41.15 -13.12 32.09
N LYS A 253 40.77 -14.00 33.02
CA LYS A 253 39.86 -15.12 32.72
C LYS A 253 38.46 -14.64 32.32
N LEU A 254 37.90 -13.70 33.08
CA LEU A 254 36.59 -13.11 32.78
C LEU A 254 36.60 -12.30 31.48
N GLU A 255 37.68 -11.59 31.17
CA GLU A 255 37.89 -10.89 29.90
C GLU A 255 37.98 -11.89 28.73
N ALA A 256 38.69 -13.01 28.91
CA ALA A 256 38.76 -14.07 27.91
C ALA A 256 37.40 -14.74 27.67
N GLU A 257 36.68 -15.12 28.74
CA GLU A 257 35.32 -15.68 28.67
C GLU A 257 34.34 -14.73 28.00
N LEU A 258 34.39 -13.43 28.34
CA LEU A 258 33.59 -12.39 27.70
C LEU A 258 33.92 -12.27 26.21
N SER A 259 35.21 -12.27 25.85
CA SER A 259 35.65 -12.19 24.44
C SER A 259 35.15 -13.38 23.62
N ALA A 260 35.22 -14.60 24.18
CA ALA A 260 34.74 -15.82 23.55
C ALA A 260 33.22 -15.79 23.36
N ALA A 261 32.47 -15.44 24.42
CA ALA A 261 31.01 -15.31 24.34
C ALA A 261 30.57 -14.22 23.35
N THR A 262 31.32 -13.12 23.21
CA THR A 262 31.04 -12.12 22.16
C THR A 262 31.33 -12.64 20.75
N ALA A 263 32.41 -13.38 20.55
CA ALA A 263 32.76 -13.96 19.26
C ALA A 263 31.76 -15.04 18.80
N ASP A 264 31.33 -15.92 19.71
CA ASP A 264 30.31 -16.93 19.45
C ASP A 264 28.96 -16.29 19.08
N LYS A 265 28.55 -15.26 19.83
CA LYS A 265 27.35 -14.47 19.51
C LYS A 265 27.46 -13.81 18.14
N GLU A 266 28.60 -13.19 17.81
CA GLU A 266 28.81 -12.61 16.48
C GLU A 266 28.76 -13.65 15.36
N ALA A 267 29.32 -14.84 15.58
CA ALA A 267 29.27 -15.93 14.62
C ALA A 267 27.83 -16.44 14.41
N GLU A 268 27.02 -16.52 15.46
CA GLU A 268 25.60 -16.87 15.35
C GLU A 268 24.78 -15.77 14.65
N VAL A 269 25.05 -14.49 14.95
CA VAL A 269 24.42 -13.35 14.25
C VAL A 269 24.80 -13.34 12.77
N LYS A 270 26.05 -13.61 12.40
CA LYS A 270 26.50 -13.74 11.00
C LYS A 270 25.72 -14.85 10.29
N LYS A 271 25.65 -16.07 10.87
CA LYS A 271 24.85 -17.19 10.32
C LYS A 271 23.37 -16.84 10.13
N LYS A 272 22.74 -16.17 11.12
CA LYS A 272 21.33 -15.73 11.03
C LYS A 272 21.15 -14.68 9.93
N ASN A 273 22.06 -13.72 9.80
CA ASN A 273 22.03 -12.71 8.74
C ASN A 273 22.22 -13.33 7.34
N ASP A 274 23.01 -14.40 7.20
CA ASP A 274 23.16 -15.13 5.93
C ASP A 274 21.86 -15.84 5.54
N VAL A 275 21.20 -16.49 6.50
CA VAL A 275 19.87 -17.11 6.29
C VAL A 275 18.82 -16.06 5.93
N ILE A 276 18.81 -14.91 6.63
CA ILE A 276 17.91 -13.78 6.32
C ILE A 276 18.13 -13.29 4.89
N ARG A 277 19.38 -13.05 4.47
CA ARG A 277 19.70 -12.62 3.10
C ARG A 277 19.26 -13.63 2.05
N LYS A 278 19.43 -14.93 2.33
CA LYS A 278 18.95 -15.99 1.43
C LYS A 278 17.42 -15.98 1.31
N ILE A 279 16.70 -15.95 2.43
CA ILE A 279 15.22 -15.91 2.44
C ILE A 279 14.70 -14.66 1.75
N GLN A 280 15.34 -13.50 1.93
CA GLN A 280 15.00 -12.27 1.21
C GLN A 280 15.18 -12.41 -0.32
N SER A 281 16.25 -13.05 -0.76
CA SER A 281 16.48 -13.35 -2.18
C SER A 281 15.45 -14.35 -2.74
N ASP A 282 15.11 -15.38 -1.96
CA ASP A 282 14.15 -16.41 -2.35
C ASP A 282 12.72 -15.81 -2.45
N ILE A 283 12.33 -14.96 -1.50
CA ILE A 283 11.07 -14.19 -1.53
C ILE A 283 11.01 -13.33 -2.79
N HIS A 284 12.03 -12.51 -3.04
CA HIS A 284 12.05 -11.62 -4.20
C HIS A 284 11.99 -12.39 -5.54
N HIS A 285 12.62 -13.57 -5.59
CA HIS A 285 12.54 -14.44 -6.76
C HIS A 285 11.12 -15.02 -6.97
N VAL A 286 10.47 -15.47 -5.90
CA VAL A 286 9.08 -15.98 -5.94
C VAL A 286 8.09 -14.87 -6.29
N GLU A 287 8.23 -13.68 -5.73
CA GLU A 287 7.41 -12.50 -6.07
C GLU A 287 7.53 -12.18 -7.56
N LYS A 288 8.75 -12.02 -8.08
CA LYS A 288 9.00 -11.72 -9.49
C LYS A 288 8.45 -12.80 -10.43
N TYR A 289 8.64 -14.09 -10.08
CA TYR A 289 8.08 -15.21 -10.84
C TYR A 289 6.55 -15.21 -10.84
N ALA A 290 5.93 -14.92 -9.68
CA ALA A 290 4.49 -14.82 -9.56
C ALA A 290 3.92 -13.64 -10.36
N GLU A 291 4.56 -12.46 -10.32
CA GLU A 291 4.19 -11.30 -11.13
C GLU A 291 4.24 -11.61 -12.63
N GLU A 292 5.32 -12.24 -13.10
CA GLU A 292 5.48 -12.62 -14.51
C GLU A 292 4.46 -13.70 -14.93
N SER A 293 4.21 -14.69 -14.08
CA SER A 293 3.17 -15.71 -14.30
C SER A 293 1.77 -15.10 -14.38
N ILE A 294 1.42 -14.20 -13.43
CA ILE A 294 0.13 -13.49 -13.43
C ILE A 294 -0.02 -12.62 -14.68
N LYS A 295 1.05 -11.92 -15.11
CA LYS A 295 1.06 -11.11 -16.32
C LYS A 295 0.83 -11.95 -17.58
N ASN A 296 1.49 -13.11 -17.68
CA ASN A 296 1.34 -14.03 -18.80
C ASN A 296 -0.08 -14.61 -18.85
N ILE A 297 -0.60 -15.13 -17.74
CA ILE A 297 -1.98 -15.65 -17.64
C ILE A 297 -3.01 -14.57 -18.01
N ARG A 298 -2.85 -13.34 -17.54
CA ARG A 298 -3.75 -12.22 -17.91
C ARG A 298 -3.69 -11.91 -19.40
N SER A 299 -2.51 -11.84 -20.00
CA SER A 299 -2.36 -11.57 -21.44
C SER A 299 -2.93 -12.69 -22.30
N GLU A 300 -2.77 -13.95 -21.88
CA GLU A 300 -3.35 -15.11 -22.57
C GLU A 300 -4.88 -15.14 -22.45
N ALA A 301 -5.42 -14.90 -21.26
CA ALA A 301 -6.86 -14.78 -21.02
C ALA A 301 -7.49 -13.64 -21.83
N GLU A 302 -6.83 -12.48 -21.92
CA GLU A 302 -7.30 -11.34 -22.72
C GLU A 302 -7.29 -11.64 -24.23
N LYS A 303 -6.26 -12.31 -24.75
CA LYS A 303 -6.21 -12.77 -26.15
C LYS A 303 -7.32 -13.79 -26.45
N GLN A 304 -7.55 -14.73 -25.53
CA GLN A 304 -8.62 -15.71 -25.67
C GLN A 304 -10.00 -15.04 -25.65
N GLN A 305 -10.25 -14.16 -24.67
CA GLN A 305 -11.47 -13.37 -24.57
C GLN A 305 -11.72 -12.52 -25.83
N GLN A 306 -10.69 -11.87 -26.37
CA GLN A 306 -10.83 -11.08 -27.61
C GLN A 306 -11.16 -11.97 -28.82
N THR A 307 -10.56 -13.16 -28.89
CA THR A 307 -10.83 -14.14 -29.96
C THR A 307 -12.26 -14.67 -29.87
N ASP A 308 -12.72 -15.00 -28.66
CA ASP A 308 -14.08 -15.49 -28.42
C ASP A 308 -15.13 -14.39 -28.63
N SER A 309 -14.85 -13.15 -28.27
CA SER A 309 -15.70 -11.99 -28.58
C SER A 309 -15.91 -11.86 -30.09
N LYS A 310 -14.82 -11.77 -30.86
CA LYS A 310 -14.87 -11.70 -32.34
C LYS A 310 -15.59 -12.90 -32.97
N ASN A 311 -15.37 -14.11 -32.46
CA ASN A 311 -16.08 -15.31 -32.90
C ASN A 311 -17.58 -15.25 -32.59
N SER A 312 -17.96 -14.70 -31.43
CA SER A 312 -19.36 -14.52 -31.04
C SER A 312 -20.05 -13.43 -31.85
N GLU A 313 -19.40 -12.29 -32.06
CA GLU A 313 -19.86 -11.18 -32.91
C GLU A 313 -20.09 -11.66 -34.35
N GLY A 314 -19.14 -12.43 -34.91
CA GLY A 314 -19.28 -13.03 -36.23
C GLY A 314 -20.45 -14.02 -36.35
N LYS A 315 -20.74 -14.80 -35.30
CA LYS A 315 -21.92 -15.68 -35.25
C LYS A 315 -23.22 -14.88 -35.15
N VAL A 316 -23.27 -13.86 -34.28
CA VAL A 316 -24.42 -12.96 -34.12
C VAL A 316 -24.73 -12.21 -35.41
N HIS A 317 -23.70 -11.77 -36.14
CA HIS A 317 -23.86 -11.12 -37.44
C HIS A 317 -24.47 -12.07 -38.48
N LYS A 318 -23.94 -13.30 -38.61
CA LYS A 318 -24.49 -14.34 -39.52
C LYS A 318 -25.94 -14.66 -39.20
N LEU A 319 -26.26 -14.99 -37.94
CA LEU A 319 -27.63 -15.28 -37.52
C LEU A 319 -28.57 -14.08 -37.71
N THR A 320 -28.07 -12.85 -37.54
CA THR A 320 -28.82 -11.63 -37.82
C THR A 320 -29.10 -11.46 -39.32
N GLN A 321 -28.14 -11.78 -40.17
CA GLN A 321 -28.29 -11.76 -41.63
C GLN A 321 -29.29 -12.82 -42.09
N GLU A 322 -29.18 -14.06 -41.62
CA GLU A 322 -30.12 -15.15 -41.89
C GLU A 322 -31.54 -14.81 -41.44
N ARG A 323 -31.69 -14.28 -40.21
CA ARG A 323 -32.98 -13.79 -39.68
C ARG A 323 -33.57 -12.68 -40.54
N ASN A 324 -32.75 -11.77 -41.07
CA ASN A 324 -33.23 -10.72 -41.96
C ASN A 324 -33.66 -11.28 -43.33
N GLN A 325 -32.88 -12.21 -43.90
CA GLN A 325 -33.22 -12.88 -45.15
C GLN A 325 -34.53 -13.67 -45.04
N LEU A 326 -34.69 -14.47 -43.99
CA LEU A 326 -35.93 -15.21 -43.71
C LEU A 326 -37.12 -14.28 -43.50
N ARG A 327 -36.93 -13.11 -42.86
CA ARG A 327 -37.97 -12.10 -42.72
C ARG A 327 -38.40 -11.52 -44.06
N THR A 328 -37.45 -11.16 -44.93
CA THR A 328 -37.75 -10.69 -46.30
C THR A 328 -38.44 -11.78 -47.13
N GLN A 329 -38.04 -13.04 -47.00
CA GLN A 329 -38.73 -14.17 -47.66
C GLN A 329 -40.18 -14.31 -47.18
N LEU A 330 -40.42 -14.19 -45.87
CA LEU A 330 -41.77 -14.21 -45.29
C LEU A 330 -42.62 -13.02 -45.77
N ASP A 331 -42.06 -11.81 -45.78
CA ASP A 331 -42.75 -10.60 -46.24
C ASP A 331 -43.11 -10.72 -47.75
N ASN A 332 -42.22 -11.29 -48.56
CA ASN A 332 -42.48 -11.59 -49.98
C ASN A 332 -43.60 -12.63 -50.15
N LEU A 333 -43.56 -13.75 -49.42
CA LEU A 333 -44.62 -14.76 -49.46
C LEU A 333 -45.98 -14.20 -49.01
N ILE A 334 -46.00 -13.31 -48.01
CA ILE A 334 -47.22 -12.61 -47.59
C ILE A 334 -47.75 -11.71 -48.72
N ALA A 335 -46.87 -11.04 -49.48
CA ALA A 335 -47.28 -10.24 -50.63
C ALA A 335 -47.82 -11.12 -51.78
N GLU A 336 -47.10 -12.18 -52.15
CA GLU A 336 -47.55 -13.15 -53.18
C GLU A 336 -48.90 -13.78 -52.83
N HIS A 337 -49.09 -14.18 -51.56
CA HIS A 337 -50.36 -14.73 -51.11
C HIS A 337 -51.48 -13.68 -51.15
N ARG A 338 -51.23 -12.43 -50.73
CA ARG A 338 -52.22 -11.33 -50.84
C ARG A 338 -52.61 -11.04 -52.28
N ASP A 339 -51.64 -10.99 -53.20
CA ASP A 339 -51.91 -10.76 -54.62
C ASP A 339 -52.70 -11.93 -55.22
N SER A 340 -52.36 -13.18 -54.88
CA SER A 340 -53.11 -14.36 -55.33
C SER A 340 -54.54 -14.38 -54.77
N GLU A 341 -54.73 -13.97 -53.52
CA GLU A 341 -56.03 -13.89 -52.85
C GLU A 341 -56.89 -12.77 -53.46
N GLN A 342 -56.30 -11.60 -53.73
CA GLN A 342 -56.96 -10.51 -54.44
C GLN A 342 -57.37 -10.92 -55.86
N GLN A 343 -56.50 -11.62 -56.60
CA GLN A 343 -56.86 -12.16 -57.93
C GLN A 343 -58.01 -13.15 -57.85
N LEU A 344 -58.04 -14.03 -56.84
CA LEU A 344 -59.15 -14.96 -56.61
C LEU A 344 -60.45 -14.21 -56.24
N ARG A 345 -60.39 -13.18 -55.37
CA ARG A 345 -61.54 -12.31 -55.08
C ARG A 345 -62.06 -11.61 -56.33
N SER A 346 -61.19 -11.08 -57.19
CA SER A 346 -61.59 -10.45 -58.45
C SER A 346 -62.19 -11.45 -59.45
N LYS A 347 -61.68 -12.69 -59.53
CA LYS A 347 -62.29 -13.77 -60.34
C LYS A 347 -63.66 -14.16 -59.80
N LYS A 348 -63.77 -14.33 -58.48
CA LYS A 348 -65.03 -14.62 -57.78
C LYS A 348 -66.07 -13.54 -58.09
N PHE A 349 -65.75 -12.26 -57.89
CA PHE A 349 -66.65 -11.14 -58.16
C PHE A 349 -67.14 -11.09 -59.62
N LYS A 350 -66.25 -11.38 -60.59
CA LYS A 350 -66.63 -11.48 -62.01
C LYS A 350 -67.64 -12.60 -62.27
N LEU A 351 -67.42 -13.79 -61.70
CA LEU A 351 -68.35 -14.91 -61.82
C LEU A 351 -69.67 -14.66 -61.09
N GLU A 352 -69.65 -14.05 -59.90
CA GLU A 352 -70.86 -13.62 -59.19
C GLU A 352 -71.65 -12.61 -60.02
N THR A 353 -70.98 -11.64 -60.67
CA THR A 353 -71.62 -10.68 -61.58
C THR A 353 -72.19 -11.37 -62.84
N GLU A 354 -71.52 -12.38 -63.38
CA GLU A 354 -72.02 -13.16 -64.52
C GLU A 354 -73.25 -14.01 -64.14
N ILE A 355 -73.24 -14.63 -62.97
CA ILE A 355 -74.39 -15.35 -62.40
C ILE A 355 -75.57 -14.40 -62.18
N GLU A 356 -75.34 -13.24 -61.56
CA GLU A 356 -76.38 -12.21 -61.35
C GLU A 356 -76.98 -11.74 -62.67
N ASN A 357 -76.15 -11.54 -63.70
CA ASN A 357 -76.63 -11.20 -65.05
C ASN A 357 -77.44 -12.33 -65.71
N ILE A 358 -77.13 -13.61 -65.42
CA ILE A 358 -77.90 -14.75 -65.92
C ILE A 358 -79.24 -14.85 -65.17
N ILE A 359 -79.25 -14.66 -63.85
CA ILE A 359 -80.46 -14.63 -63.02
C ILE A 359 -81.37 -13.49 -63.48
N SER A 360 -80.86 -12.26 -63.61
CA SER A 360 -81.63 -11.11 -64.08
C SER A 360 -82.23 -11.31 -65.49
N LYS A 361 -81.52 -11.97 -66.40
CA LYS A 361 -82.08 -12.36 -67.71
C LYS A 361 -83.17 -13.42 -67.58
N TYR A 362 -82.95 -14.45 -66.77
CA TYR A 362 -83.93 -15.50 -66.53
C TYR A 362 -85.20 -14.95 -65.91
N ASP A 363 -85.09 -14.10 -64.88
CA ASP A 363 -86.23 -13.45 -64.23
C ASP A 363 -86.99 -12.55 -65.21
N SER A 364 -86.29 -11.83 -66.08
CA SER A 364 -86.92 -11.05 -67.16
C SER A 364 -87.64 -11.93 -68.18
N GLU A 365 -87.02 -13.03 -68.64
CA GLU A 365 -87.63 -13.95 -69.61
C GLU A 365 -88.82 -14.73 -69.02
N MET A 366 -88.74 -15.13 -67.74
CA MET A 366 -89.87 -15.73 -67.02
C MET A 366 -90.98 -14.72 -66.81
N GLY A 367 -90.66 -13.46 -66.48
CA GLY A 367 -91.62 -12.37 -66.38
C GLY A 367 -92.39 -12.18 -67.68
N THR A 368 -91.70 -12.01 -68.81
CA THR A 368 -92.35 -11.87 -70.12
C THR A 368 -93.17 -13.10 -70.51
N ARG A 369 -92.70 -14.33 -70.22
CA ARG A 369 -93.48 -15.54 -70.49
C ARG A 369 -94.70 -15.70 -69.58
N GLN A 370 -94.64 -15.18 -68.36
CA GLN A 370 -95.77 -15.15 -67.44
C GLN A 370 -96.80 -14.13 -67.90
N GLU A 371 -96.38 -12.94 -68.35
CA GLU A 371 -97.26 -11.95 -68.99
C GLU A 371 -97.92 -12.53 -70.26
N GLU A 372 -97.15 -13.15 -71.17
CA GLU A 372 -97.67 -13.84 -72.36
C GLU A 372 -98.66 -14.97 -72.00
N TYR A 373 -98.39 -15.74 -70.94
CA TYR A 373 -99.29 -16.79 -70.46
C TYR A 373 -100.58 -16.21 -69.87
N GLU A 374 -100.50 -15.13 -69.09
CA GLU A 374 -101.65 -14.46 -68.49
C GLU A 374 -102.54 -13.79 -69.56
N ASP A 375 -101.95 -13.18 -70.60
CA ASP A 375 -102.68 -12.67 -71.75
C ASP A 375 -103.42 -13.78 -72.52
N VAL A 376 -102.76 -14.93 -72.73
CA VAL A 376 -103.38 -16.09 -73.40
C VAL A 376 -104.45 -16.75 -72.54
N ASP A 377 -104.27 -16.87 -71.22
CA ASP A 377 -105.30 -17.41 -70.32
C ASP A 377 -106.48 -16.42 -70.16
N ALA A 378 -106.23 -15.12 -70.16
CA ALA A 378 -107.27 -14.10 -70.22
C ALA A 378 -108.10 -14.24 -71.51
N ALA A 379 -107.46 -14.33 -72.67
CA ALA A 379 -108.13 -14.56 -73.94
C ALA A 379 -108.90 -15.89 -73.95
N TYR A 380 -108.29 -16.98 -73.48
CA TYR A 380 -108.92 -18.30 -73.37
C TYR A 380 -110.14 -18.29 -72.43
N THR A 381 -110.08 -17.60 -71.28
CA THR A 381 -111.23 -17.48 -70.38
C THR A 381 -112.33 -16.58 -70.95
N GLU A 382 -112.01 -15.61 -71.82
CA GLU A 382 -113.01 -14.83 -72.55
C GLU A 382 -113.65 -15.67 -73.67
N GLU A 383 -112.87 -16.32 -74.53
CA GLU A 383 -113.37 -17.23 -75.57
C GLU A 383 -114.22 -18.35 -74.96
N LYS A 384 -113.83 -18.89 -73.80
CA LYS A 384 -114.61 -19.89 -73.07
C LYS A 384 -115.95 -19.35 -72.53
N LYS A 385 -116.01 -18.08 -72.10
CA LYS A 385 -117.28 -17.42 -71.75
C LYS A 385 -118.15 -17.25 -73.00
N GLN A 386 -117.58 -16.70 -74.08
CA GLN A 386 -118.27 -16.53 -75.37
C GLN A 386 -118.80 -17.86 -75.91
N LEU A 387 -118.04 -18.96 -75.78
CA LEU A 387 -118.47 -20.31 -76.10
C LEU A 387 -119.64 -20.76 -75.22
N SER A 388 -119.57 -20.56 -73.90
CA SER A 388 -120.68 -20.93 -73.00
C SER A 388 -121.96 -20.12 -73.28
N GLU A 389 -121.84 -18.82 -73.61
CA GLU A 389 -122.98 -18.01 -74.05
C GLU A 389 -123.56 -18.51 -75.39
N LEU A 390 -122.72 -18.95 -76.32
CA LEU A 390 -123.16 -19.57 -77.56
C LEU A 390 -123.82 -20.93 -77.32
N GLU A 391 -123.28 -21.76 -76.44
CA GLU A 391 -123.88 -23.05 -76.05
C GLU A 391 -125.24 -22.86 -75.38
N GLU A 392 -125.41 -21.85 -74.53
CA GLU A 392 -126.72 -21.49 -73.95
C GLU A 392 -127.69 -21.00 -75.03
N ARG A 393 -127.25 -20.15 -75.96
CA ARG A 393 -128.08 -19.72 -77.11
C ARG A 393 -128.45 -20.89 -78.03
N PHE A 394 -127.52 -21.83 -78.25
CA PHE A 394 -127.79 -23.04 -79.03
C PHE A 394 -128.77 -23.96 -78.31
N LYS A 395 -128.71 -24.10 -76.98
CA LYS A 395 -129.74 -24.83 -76.21
C LYS A 395 -131.11 -24.18 -76.33
N THR A 396 -131.22 -22.86 -76.17
CA THR A 396 -132.52 -22.17 -76.35
C THR A 396 -133.05 -22.32 -77.78
N LEU A 397 -132.16 -22.23 -78.78
CA LEU A 397 -132.54 -22.42 -80.19
C LEU A 397 -132.88 -23.88 -80.51
N GLU A 398 -132.26 -24.85 -79.84
CA GLU A 398 -132.57 -26.28 -79.94
C GLU A 398 -133.92 -26.58 -79.30
N GLU A 399 -134.26 -25.97 -78.16
CA GLU A 399 -135.59 -26.03 -77.56
C GLU A 399 -136.65 -25.41 -78.49
N GLU A 400 -136.40 -24.23 -79.07
CA GLU A 400 -137.28 -23.60 -80.07
C GLU A 400 -137.42 -24.47 -81.34
N TYR A 401 -136.31 -25.05 -81.84
CA TYR A 401 -136.32 -25.93 -83.00
C TYR A 401 -137.12 -27.21 -82.73
N LEU A 402 -136.94 -27.83 -81.56
CA LEU A 402 -137.70 -29.00 -81.13
C LEU A 402 -139.19 -28.66 -80.97
N GLN A 403 -139.55 -27.48 -80.43
CA GLN A 403 -140.92 -27.00 -80.37
C GLN A 403 -141.52 -26.85 -81.78
N ILE A 404 -140.83 -26.17 -82.71
CA ILE A 404 -141.30 -26.00 -84.09
C ILE A 404 -141.42 -27.34 -84.83
N MET A 405 -140.48 -28.27 -84.59
CA MET A 405 -140.51 -29.60 -85.20
C MET A 405 -141.63 -30.46 -84.62
N GLU A 406 -141.91 -30.37 -83.33
CA GLU A 406 -143.03 -31.06 -82.68
C GLU A 406 -144.38 -30.44 -83.07
N GLU A 407 -144.49 -29.11 -83.19
CA GLU A 407 -145.66 -28.44 -83.76
C GLU A 407 -145.92 -28.90 -85.20
N ARG A 408 -144.87 -29.01 -86.03
CA ARG A 408 -144.98 -29.58 -87.38
C ARG A 408 -145.41 -31.05 -87.35
N ARG A 409 -144.85 -31.86 -86.43
CA ARG A 409 -145.21 -33.28 -86.26
C ARG A 409 -146.69 -33.42 -85.89
N VAL A 410 -147.16 -32.68 -84.90
CA VAL A 410 -148.56 -32.66 -84.46
C VAL A 410 -149.50 -32.10 -85.53
N ALA A 411 -149.10 -31.06 -86.27
CA ALA A 411 -149.89 -30.53 -87.37
C ALA A 411 -150.01 -31.52 -88.53
N GLU A 412 -148.94 -32.24 -88.85
CA GLU A 412 -148.93 -33.24 -89.93
C GLU A 412 -149.64 -34.53 -89.53
N GLU A 413 -149.57 -34.96 -88.26
CA GLU A 413 -150.42 -36.03 -87.71
C GLU A 413 -151.91 -35.65 -87.73
N ARG A 414 -152.28 -34.42 -87.32
CA ARG A 414 -153.66 -33.91 -87.45
C ARG A 414 -154.13 -33.91 -88.90
N ARG A 415 -153.26 -33.53 -89.86
CA ARG A 415 -153.57 -33.56 -91.29
C ARG A 415 -153.80 -34.99 -91.80
N ARG A 416 -152.91 -35.93 -91.45
CA ARG A 416 -153.05 -37.36 -91.81
C ARG A 416 -154.29 -38.02 -91.19
N ALA A 417 -154.64 -37.65 -89.95
CA ALA A 417 -155.86 -38.14 -89.30
C ALA A 417 -157.13 -37.66 -90.03
N ALA A 418 -157.21 -36.37 -90.37
CA ALA A 418 -158.31 -35.82 -91.17
C ALA A 418 -158.38 -36.42 -92.59
N GLU A 419 -157.23 -36.65 -93.25
CA GLU A 419 -157.16 -37.37 -94.53
C GLU A 419 -157.70 -38.81 -94.39
N HIS A 420 -157.40 -39.53 -93.30
CA HIS A 420 -157.90 -40.87 -93.04
C HIS A 420 -159.42 -40.91 -92.77
N GLU A 421 -159.96 -39.99 -91.97
CA GLU A 421 -161.42 -39.92 -91.73
C GLU A 421 -162.20 -39.62 -93.02
N MET A 422 -161.69 -38.68 -93.83
CA MET A 422 -162.22 -38.37 -95.16
C MET A 422 -162.22 -39.59 -96.08
N GLN A 423 -161.12 -40.36 -96.11
CA GLN A 423 -161.03 -41.60 -96.88
C GLN A 423 -161.98 -42.69 -96.37
N MET A 424 -162.19 -42.82 -95.06
CA MET A 424 -163.16 -43.75 -94.47
C MET A 424 -164.61 -43.41 -94.88
N MET A 425 -164.99 -42.13 -94.86
CA MET A 425 -166.30 -41.69 -95.38
C MET A 425 -166.47 -42.02 -96.88
N ILE A 426 -165.43 -41.75 -97.69
CA ILE A 426 -165.45 -42.03 -99.14
C ILE A 426 -165.55 -43.55 -99.42
N SER A 427 -164.81 -44.37 -98.66
CA SER A 427 -164.86 -45.84 -98.74
C SER A 427 -166.26 -46.39 -98.43
N ALA A 428 -166.87 -45.92 -97.34
CA ALA A 428 -168.23 -46.31 -96.96
C ALA A 428 -169.26 -45.92 -98.04
N ALA A 429 -169.19 -44.69 -98.55
CA ALA A 429 -170.06 -44.22 -99.62
C ALA A 429 -169.89 -45.02 -100.92
N THR A 430 -168.65 -45.34 -101.30
CA THR A 430 -168.33 -46.09 -102.53
C THR A 430 -168.85 -47.54 -102.46
N THR A 431 -168.73 -48.17 -101.29
CA THR A 431 -169.21 -49.54 -101.06
C THR A 431 -170.74 -49.61 -101.18
N ILE A 432 -171.47 -48.67 -100.57
CA ILE A 432 -172.93 -48.61 -100.66
C ILE A 432 -173.39 -48.39 -102.12
N GLN A 433 -172.71 -47.50 -102.87
CA GLN A 433 -173.03 -47.26 -104.28
C GLN A 433 -172.77 -48.49 -105.18
N SER A 434 -171.74 -49.29 -104.91
CA SER A 434 -171.39 -50.46 -105.74
C SER A 434 -172.40 -51.60 -105.59
N PHE A 435 -172.90 -51.86 -104.37
CA PHE A 435 -173.94 -52.85 -104.13
C PHE A 435 -175.27 -52.47 -104.81
N TRP A 436 -175.68 -51.20 -104.76
CA TRP A 436 -176.90 -50.74 -105.44
C TRP A 436 -176.80 -50.82 -106.97
N ARG A 437 -175.67 -50.39 -107.55
CA ARG A 437 -175.41 -50.51 -109.00
C ARG A 437 -175.44 -51.97 -109.47
N SER A 438 -174.85 -52.89 -108.70
CA SER A 438 -174.84 -54.31 -109.06
C SER A 438 -176.21 -55.01 -108.92
N TYR A 439 -177.08 -54.59 -108.00
CA TYR A 439 -178.48 -55.08 -107.93
C TYR A 439 -179.29 -54.67 -109.16
N LYS A 440 -179.16 -53.41 -109.61
CA LYS A 440 -179.90 -52.88 -110.77
C LYS A 440 -179.60 -53.62 -112.08
N ILE A 441 -178.37 -54.09 -112.26
CA ILE A 441 -177.91 -54.79 -113.48
C ILE A 441 -178.41 -56.25 -113.55
N ARG A 442 -178.73 -56.89 -112.41
CA ARG A 442 -179.09 -58.32 -112.35
C ARG A 442 -180.54 -58.67 -112.72
N LYS A 443 -181.42 -57.70 -113.02
CA LYS A 443 -182.89 -57.93 -113.10
C LYS A 443 -183.52 -58.01 -114.51
N THR A 444 -182.86 -57.56 -115.58
CA THR A 444 -183.57 -57.20 -116.83
C THR A 444 -183.48 -58.20 -117.99
N MET A 445 -183.20 -59.47 -117.70
CA MET A 445 -182.77 -60.43 -118.72
C MET A 445 -182.92 -61.91 -118.27
N ARG A 446 -183.22 -62.97 -119.07
CA ARG A 446 -183.98 -63.24 -120.34
C ARG A 446 -184.47 -64.73 -120.32
N GLY A 447 -184.91 -65.33 -121.44
CA GLY A 447 -185.12 -66.78 -121.60
C GLY A 447 -185.10 -67.33 -123.06
N LYS A 448 -184.08 -68.13 -123.41
CA LYS A 448 -183.93 -69.10 -124.53
C LYS A 448 -182.94 -70.19 -124.09
N LYS A 449 -183.01 -71.40 -124.68
CA LYS A 449 -182.72 -72.62 -123.90
C LYS A 449 -182.01 -73.74 -124.71
N LYS A 450 -180.67 -73.77 -124.70
CA LYS A 450 -179.93 -74.99 -124.26
C LYS A 450 -179.61 -74.72 -122.79
N LYS A 451 -180.03 -75.64 -121.91
CA LYS A 451 -180.94 -75.29 -120.80
C LYS A 451 -180.24 -75.45 -119.45
N ALA A 452 -180.09 -74.45 -118.57
CA ALA A 452 -180.47 -73.03 -118.57
C ALA A 452 -179.25 -72.15 -118.17
N GLY A 453 -179.17 -70.83 -118.40
CA GLY A 453 -179.98 -69.87 -119.16
C GLY A 453 -179.25 -68.50 -119.06
N GLU A 454 -178.57 -68.03 -120.09
CA GLU A 454 -179.07 -67.15 -121.15
C GLU A 454 -179.36 -65.68 -120.75
N ALA A 455 -178.35 -64.80 -120.88
CA ALA A 455 -178.41 -63.39 -121.35
C ALA A 455 -177.02 -62.72 -121.24
N LYS A 456 -176.44 -61.93 -122.17
CA LYS A 456 -176.86 -60.96 -123.21
C LYS A 456 -177.14 -59.52 -122.72
N ARG A 457 -176.21 -58.60 -123.05
CA ARG A 457 -176.32 -57.11 -123.14
C ARG A 457 -176.63 -56.37 -121.84
N ARG A 458 -176.26 -55.10 -121.60
CA ARG A 458 -175.63 -53.95 -122.33
C ARG A 458 -175.00 -53.07 -121.22
N SER A 459 -174.15 -52.07 -121.39
CA SER A 459 -173.55 -51.31 -122.50
C SER A 459 -172.27 -50.63 -121.96
N GLU A 460 -171.37 -50.10 -122.80
CA GLU A 460 -171.11 -48.63 -122.90
C GLU A 460 -171.78 -47.83 -121.75
N ILE A 461 -171.04 -47.10 -120.91
CA ILE A 461 -170.01 -46.08 -121.21
C ILE A 461 -168.78 -46.29 -120.31
#